data_AF-A0A5S9MGH0-F1
#
_entry.id   AF-A0A5S9MGH0-F1
#
_cell.length_a   1.000
_cell.length_b   1.000
_cell.length_c   1.000
_cell.angle_alpha   90.00
_cell.angle_beta   90.00
_cell.angle_gamma   90.00
#
_symmetry.space_group_name_H-M   'P 1'
#
loop_
_entity.id
_entity.type
_entity.pdbx_description
1 polymer ?
#
loop_
_entity_poly.entity_id
_entity_poly.type
_entity_poly.pdbx_seq_one_letter_code
_entity_poly.pdbx_strand_id
1 'polypeptide(L)' 'MKMRSRQAVFDQIDRGVTKISAVGGYTDHDRPILMCVVGQSQFTKLKQVVKAIDASAFVIVMDAKEVLGEGFLRA' A
#
# COMPACT_ATOMS: atom_id res chain seq x y z
N MET A 1 8.24 7.99 10.06
CA MET A 1 7.25 7.80 8.96
C MET A 1 6.94 6.34 8.67
N LYS A 2 7.93 5.46 8.42
CA LYS A 2 7.76 4.04 7.99
C LYS A 2 6.70 3.21 8.76
N MET A 3 6.51 3.43 10.06
CA MET A 3 5.57 2.63 10.88
C MET A 3 4.11 3.14 10.84
N ARG A 4 3.89 4.44 10.60
CA ARG A 4 2.55 5.06 10.67
C ARG A 4 1.68 4.71 9.47
N SER A 5 2.27 4.63 8.28
CA SER A 5 1.55 4.28 7.05
C SER A 5 1.04 2.83 7.10
N ARG A 6 1.83 1.90 7.64
CA ARG A 6 1.40 0.50 7.82
C ARG A 6 0.17 0.40 8.72
N GLN A 7 0.23 1.04 9.89
CA GLN A 7 -0.86 0.99 10.87
C GLN A 7 -2.14 1.64 10.31
N ALA A 8 -2.01 2.74 9.59
CA ALA A 8 -3.15 3.41 8.98
C ALA A 8 -3.83 2.57 7.88
N VAL A 9 -3.09 1.76 7.12
CA VAL A 9 -3.71 0.84 6.15
C VAL A 9 -4.50 -0.25 6.86
N PHE A 10 -3.98 -0.81 7.97
CA PHE A 10 -4.74 -1.77 8.77
C PHE A 10 -6.00 -1.15 9.36
N ASP A 11 -5.87 -0.03 10.08
CA ASP A 11 -6.96 0.50 10.90
C ASP A 11 -8.02 1.24 10.08
N GLN A 12 -7.63 1.84 8.95
CA GLN A 12 -8.52 2.70 8.15
C GLN A 12 -8.98 2.06 6.84
N ILE A 13 -8.21 1.14 6.26
CA ILE A 13 -8.56 0.49 4.98
C ILE A 13 -9.03 -0.95 5.20
N ASP A 14 -8.71 -1.56 6.36
CA ASP A 14 -8.99 -2.96 6.69
C ASP A 14 -8.32 -3.92 5.68
N ARG A 15 -7.02 -3.69 5.43
CA ARG A 15 -6.24 -4.47 4.45
C ARG A 15 -4.85 -4.83 4.94
N GLY A 16 -4.45 -6.06 4.62
CA GLY A 16 -3.09 -6.55 4.77
C GLY A 16 -2.08 -5.77 3.93
N VAL A 17 -0.84 -5.61 4.42
CA VAL A 17 0.28 -5.08 3.63
C VAL A 17 1.49 -6.00 3.72
N THR A 18 2.18 -6.19 2.60
CA THR A 18 3.49 -6.83 2.51
C THR A 18 4.56 -5.75 2.47
N LYS A 19 5.57 -5.84 3.35
CA LYS A 19 6.73 -4.94 3.31
C LYS A 19 7.82 -5.58 2.44
N ILE A 20 8.22 -4.87 1.39
CA ILE A 20 9.30 -5.28 0.48
C ILE A 20 10.52 -4.40 0.75
N SER A 21 11.67 -5.02 0.97
CA SER A 21 12.95 -4.29 1.05
C SER A 21 13.38 -3.92 -0.36
N ALA A 22 13.57 -2.63 -0.63
CA ALA A 22 14.09 -2.15 -1.90
C ALA A 22 15.21 -1.13 -1.65
N VAL A 23 16.08 -0.99 -2.64
CA VAL A 23 17.22 -0.07 -2.64
C VAL A 23 17.06 0.89 -3.81
N GLY A 24 17.28 2.18 -3.58
CA GLY A 24 17.14 3.18 -4.63
C GLY A 24 18.29 3.11 -5.63
N GLY A 25 18.01 2.75 -6.89
CA GLY A 25 19.05 2.48 -7.90
C GLY A 25 19.95 3.66 -8.31
N TYR A 26 19.66 4.89 -7.87
CA TYR A 26 20.57 6.04 -8.05
C TYR A 26 21.36 6.37 -6.78
N THR A 27 20.77 6.12 -5.60
CA THR A 27 21.29 6.60 -4.31
C THR A 27 21.88 5.50 -3.43
N ASP A 28 21.63 4.23 -3.76
CA ASP A 28 21.92 3.03 -2.95
C ASP A 28 21.34 3.04 -1.53
N HIS A 29 20.40 3.94 -1.25
CA HIS A 29 19.71 4.00 0.04
C HIS A 29 18.55 3.02 0.14
N ASP A 30 18.36 2.46 1.33
CA ASP A 30 17.22 1.62 1.69
C ASP A 30 15.90 2.39 1.63
N ARG A 31 15.03 1.93 0.72
CA ARG A 31 13.68 2.44 0.50
C ARG A 31 12.66 1.30 0.60
N PRO A 32 12.17 0.97 1.81
CA PRO A 32 11.17 -0.07 1.95
C PRO A 32 9.85 0.35 1.30
N ILE A 33 9.22 -0.60 0.60
CA ILE A 33 7.95 -0.43 -0.10
C ILE A 33 6.86 -1.18 0.70
N LEU A 34 5.68 -0.57 0.80
CA LEU A 34 4.48 -1.25 1.29
C LEU A 34 3.59 -1.60 0.11
N MET A 35 3.34 -2.89 -0.09
CA MET A 35 2.47 -3.41 -1.14
C MET A 35 1.18 -3.93 -0.52
N CYS A 36 0.04 -3.59 -1.10
CA CYS A 36 -1.25 -4.17 -0.75
C CYS A 36 -2.13 -4.30 -1.98
N VAL A 37 -3.13 -5.17 -1.86
CA VAL A 37 -4.22 -5.24 -2.82
C VAL A 37 -5.42 -4.53 -2.19
N VAL A 38 -6.09 -3.70 -2.97
CA VAL A 38 -7.28 -2.96 -2.55
C VAL A 38 -8.34 -3.03 -3.64
N GLY A 39 -9.61 -3.01 -3.25
CA GLY A 39 -10.69 -2.80 -4.20
C GLY A 39 -10.75 -1.34 -4.69
N GLN A 40 -11.49 -1.09 -5.77
CA GLN A 40 -11.61 0.24 -6.37
C GLN A 40 -12.17 1.28 -5.40
N SER A 41 -13.14 0.92 -4.55
CA SER A 41 -13.71 1.79 -3.52
C SER A 41 -12.71 2.13 -2.40
N GLN A 42 -11.86 1.16 -2.02
CA GLN A 42 -10.83 1.32 -1.00
C GLN A 42 -9.66 2.19 -1.49
N PHE A 43 -9.37 2.17 -2.80
CA PHE A 43 -8.28 2.94 -3.39
C PHE A 43 -8.41 4.45 -3.16
N THR A 44 -9.62 5.01 -3.28
CA THR A 44 -9.85 6.44 -3.02
C THR A 44 -9.50 6.81 -1.59
N LYS A 45 -9.93 5.98 -0.62
CA LYS A 45 -9.61 6.16 0.80
C LYS A 45 -8.11 6.01 1.06
N LEU A 46 -7.46 5.01 0.45
CA LEU A 46 -6.02 4.78 0.58
C LEU A 46 -5.22 6.01 0.15
N LYS A 47 -5.54 6.60 -1.02
CA LYS A 47 -4.87 7.81 -1.50
C LYS A 47 -4.99 8.97 -0.51
N GLN A 48 -6.17 9.17 0.07
CA GLN A 48 -6.40 10.23 1.05
C GLN A 48 -5.57 10.01 2.33
N VAL A 49 -5.60 8.78 2.86
CA VAL A 49 -4.86 8.40 4.07
C VAL A 49 -3.35 8.54 3.85
N VAL A 50 -2.82 8.02 2.74
CA VAL A 50 -1.38 8.12 2.43
C VAL A 50 -0.96 9.58 2.33
N LYS A 51 -1.71 10.42 1.61
CA LYS A 51 -1.38 11.84 1.43
C LYS A 51 -1.49 12.65 2.71
N ALA A 52 -2.41 12.30 3.61
CA ALA A 52 -2.55 12.93 4.92
C ALA A 52 -1.38 12.58 5.85
N ILE A 53 -0.80 11.39 5.71
CA ILE A 53 0.35 10.94 6.51
C ILE A 53 1.67 11.47 5.95
N ASP A 54 1.81 11.45 4.62
CA ASP A 54 3.01 11.87 3.91
C ASP A 54 2.61 12.53 2.58
N ALA A 55 2.68 13.85 2.54
CA ALA A 55 2.38 14.63 1.35
C ALA A 55 3.38 14.40 0.20
N SER A 56 4.57 13.86 0.50
CA SER A 56 5.62 13.53 -0.48
C SER A 56 5.59 12.07 -0.95
N ALA A 57 4.73 11.24 -0.35
CA ALA A 57 4.58 9.85 -0.78
C ALA A 57 3.94 9.76 -2.16
N PHE A 58 4.40 8.81 -2.96
CA PHE A 58 3.79 8.42 -4.22
C PHE A 58 3.30 6.98 -4.15
N VAL A 59 2.27 6.68 -4.94
CA VAL A 59 1.63 5.36 -4.99
C VAL A 59 1.65 4.88 -6.44
N ILE A 60 2.12 3.66 -6.64
CA ILE A 60 2.04 2.97 -7.94
C ILE A 60 0.82 2.04 -7.89
N VAL A 61 0.00 2.09 -8.94
CA VAL A 61 -1.19 1.25 -9.09
C VAL A 61 -0.97 0.30 -10.24
N MET A 62 -1.28 -0.97 -10.01
CA MET A 62 -1.19 -2.03 -11.00
C MET A 62 -2.50 -2.81 -10.97
N ASP A 63 -3.09 -3.06 -12.13
CA ASP A 63 -4.28 -3.88 -12.21
C ASP A 63 -3.93 -5.34 -11.92
N ALA A 64 -4.62 -5.93 -10.97
CA ALA A 64 -4.52 -7.36 -10.69
C ALA A 64 -5.58 -8.10 -11.51
N LYS A 65 -5.16 -9.09 -12.31
CA LYS A 65 -6.06 -9.86 -13.18
C LYS A 65 -6.98 -10.77 -12.37
N GLU A 66 -6.42 -11.47 -11.39
CA GLU A 66 -7.13 -12.33 -10.45
C GLU A 66 -6.48 -12.19 -9.07
N VAL A 67 -7.30 -12.16 -8.02
CA VAL A 67 -6.86 -12.08 -6.64
C VAL A 67 -7.62 -13.14 -5.85
N LEU A 68 -6.90 -14.10 -5.28
CA LEU A 68 -7.44 -15.19 -4.47
C LEU A 68 -7.03 -14.98 -3.01
N GLY A 69 -7.98 -15.06 -2.09
CA GLY A 69 -7.70 -15.01 -0.65
C GLY A 69 -8.75 -14.27 0.17
N GLU A 70 -8.64 -14.40 1.50
CA GLU A 70 -9.54 -13.74 2.46
C GLU A 70 -9.66 -12.22 2.19
N GLY A 71 -10.91 -11.73 2.14
CA GLY A 71 -11.23 -10.33 1.83
C GLY A 71 -11.33 -9.99 0.34
N PHE A 72 -11.12 -10.93 -0.57
CA PHE A 72 -11.47 -10.83 -1.98
C PHE A 72 -12.38 -12.03 -2.31
N LEU A 73 -13.50 -11.80 -3.01
CA LEU A 73 -14.52 -12.84 -3.25
C LEU A 73 -13.86 -14.12 -3.80
N ARG A 74 -14.29 -15.26 -3.26
CA ARG A 74 -13.91 -16.59 -3.75
C ARG A 74 -14.24 -16.68 -5.23
N ALA A 75 -13.30 -17.22 -6.01
CA ALA A 75 -13.53 -17.66 -7.37
C ALA A 75 -14.78 -18.53 -7.48
#